data_AF-A0A0A9Y4A6-F1
#
_entry.id   AF-A0A0A9Y4A6-F1
#
_cell.length_a   1.000
_cell.length_b   1.000
_cell.length_c   1.000
_cell.angle_alpha   90.00
_cell.angle_beta   90.00
_cell.angle_gamma   90.00
#
_symmetry.space_group_name_H-M   'P 1'
#
loop_
_entity.id
_entity.type
_entity.pdbx_description
1 polymer ?
#
loop_
_entity_poly.entity_id
_entity_poly.type
_entity_poly.pdbx_seq_one_letter_code
_entity_poly.pdbx_strand_id
1 'polypeptide(L)'
;RVKVHAQAKHLITSIQLFFLKWNEEKPSDSLLQHASTFQELKSVMAPIRERKAQWEELKREMEKTKSDFSALDIEPPDFGEYSESTVSLEDVLEQMSVLEDFHDGLDKLGQEEWILISSRAYQITTSYLEDWKLRLKPMHPSRLAHRISEDINQIEEFLPHLEFLRGEVLTDKHWADILQMLNIDKSKDKLIYADLLARMESIKSHSDALKAINAQAASEIGIIQALSELDAWEVEAKFSTYEHTNFKGET
;
A
#
# COMPACT_ATOMS: atom_id res chain seq x y z
N ARG A 1 -18.68 -24.06 -41.49
CA ARG A 1 -17.75 -25.19 -41.23
C ARG A 1 -16.29 -24.79 -41.42
N VAL A 2 -15.81 -24.44 -42.63
CA VAL A 2 -14.40 -24.06 -42.90
C VAL A 2 -13.89 -22.90 -42.00
N LYS A 3 -14.69 -21.83 -41.84
CA LYS A 3 -14.33 -20.67 -41.01
C LYS A 3 -14.09 -21.05 -39.53
N VAL A 4 -14.98 -21.88 -38.97
CA VAL A 4 -14.96 -22.30 -37.57
C VAL A 4 -13.77 -23.25 -37.28
N HIS A 5 -13.39 -24.09 -38.26
CA HIS A 5 -12.17 -24.91 -38.16
C HIS A 5 -10.89 -24.06 -38.27
N ALA A 6 -10.88 -23.04 -39.13
CA ALA A 6 -9.74 -22.12 -39.23
C ALA A 6 -9.55 -21.33 -37.93
N GLN A 7 -10.64 -20.89 -37.30
CA GLN A 7 -10.62 -20.23 -35.98
C GLN A 7 -10.10 -21.17 -34.88
N ALA A 8 -10.58 -22.41 -34.83
CA ALA A 8 -10.07 -23.41 -33.89
C ALA A 8 -8.56 -23.65 -34.06
N LYS A 9 -8.07 -23.78 -35.30
CA LYS A 9 -6.64 -23.98 -35.56
C LYS A 9 -5.80 -22.79 -35.10
N HIS A 10 -6.27 -21.56 -35.34
CA HIS A 10 -5.60 -20.35 -34.86
C HIS A 10 -5.56 -20.32 -33.32
N LEU A 11 -6.68 -20.61 -32.65
CA LEU A 11 -6.76 -20.66 -31.20
C LEU A 11 -5.82 -21.72 -30.61
N ILE A 12 -5.76 -22.92 -31.19
CA ILE A 12 -4.80 -23.94 -30.78
C ILE A 12 -3.38 -23.38 -30.84
N THR A 13 -2.96 -22.81 -31.98
CA THR A 13 -1.63 -22.18 -32.12
C THR A 13 -1.38 -21.09 -31.07
N SER A 14 -2.37 -20.24 -30.77
CA SER A 14 -2.25 -19.23 -29.71
C SER A 14 -2.01 -19.86 -28.32
N ILE A 15 -2.70 -20.96 -28.00
CA ILE A 15 -2.52 -21.70 -26.75
C ILE A 15 -1.10 -22.31 -26.70
N GLN A 16 -0.61 -22.89 -27.80
CA GLN A 16 0.75 -23.44 -27.84
C GLN A 16 1.80 -22.35 -27.58
N LEU A 17 1.67 -21.20 -28.24
CA LEU A 17 2.57 -20.06 -28.05
C LEU A 17 2.50 -19.49 -26.63
N PHE A 18 1.31 -19.48 -26.03
CA PHE A 18 1.14 -19.07 -24.65
C PHE A 18 1.89 -19.99 -23.68
N PHE A 19 1.71 -21.31 -23.77
CA PHE A 19 2.39 -22.26 -22.89
C PHE A 19 3.91 -22.31 -23.10
N LEU A 20 4.39 -22.11 -24.33
CA LEU A 20 5.83 -21.95 -24.59
C LEU A 20 6.40 -20.77 -23.81
N LYS A 21 5.75 -19.59 -23.90
CA LYS A 21 6.17 -18.39 -23.17
C LYS A 21 6.03 -18.55 -21.65
N TRP A 22 4.92 -19.13 -21.19
CA TRP A 22 4.71 -19.39 -19.76
C TRP A 22 5.81 -20.28 -19.19
N ASN A 23 6.23 -21.33 -19.90
CA ASN A 23 7.28 -22.21 -19.40
C ASN A 23 8.65 -21.53 -19.30
N GLU A 24 8.92 -20.52 -20.14
CA GLU A 24 10.13 -19.69 -20.07
C GLU A 24 10.07 -18.64 -18.95
N GLU A 25 8.89 -18.03 -18.73
CA GLU A 25 8.72 -16.85 -17.89
C GLU A 25 8.01 -17.13 -16.55
N LYS A 26 7.58 -18.36 -16.29
CA LYS A 26 6.84 -18.69 -15.07
C LYS A 26 7.63 -18.25 -13.84
N PRO A 27 6.95 -17.77 -12.79
CA PRO A 27 7.61 -17.29 -11.60
C PRO A 27 8.56 -18.36 -11.05
N SER A 28 9.87 -18.09 -11.10
CA SER A 28 10.85 -18.92 -10.44
C SER A 28 10.94 -18.52 -8.97
N ASP A 29 11.32 -19.48 -8.15
CA ASP A 29 11.61 -19.33 -6.73
C ASP A 29 12.59 -18.19 -6.39
N SER A 30 13.40 -17.74 -7.35
CA SER A 30 14.34 -16.62 -7.24
C SER A 30 13.69 -15.24 -7.42
N LEU A 31 12.65 -15.11 -8.26
CA LEU A 31 12.04 -13.82 -8.59
C LEU A 31 11.40 -13.15 -7.37
N LEU A 32 10.84 -13.94 -6.46
CA LEU A 32 10.22 -13.45 -5.22
C LEU A 32 11.25 -13.09 -4.14
N GLN A 33 12.46 -13.65 -4.19
CA GLN A 33 13.52 -13.37 -3.20
C GLN A 33 14.26 -12.07 -3.48
N HIS A 34 14.37 -11.68 -4.76
CA HIS A 34 15.10 -10.47 -5.14
C HIS A 34 14.29 -9.18 -4.98
N ALA A 35 12.97 -9.28 -4.86
CA ALA A 35 12.10 -8.13 -4.61
C ALA A 35 12.14 -7.77 -3.12
N SER A 36 13.03 -6.88 -2.73
CA SER A 36 13.18 -6.43 -1.34
C SER A 36 12.13 -5.40 -0.96
N THR A 37 11.70 -4.58 -1.91
CA THR A 37 10.70 -3.53 -1.68
C THR A 37 9.34 -3.88 -2.28
N PHE A 38 8.28 -3.28 -1.73
CA PHE A 38 6.92 -3.39 -2.25
C PHE A 38 6.85 -3.00 -3.75
N GLN A 39 7.60 -1.98 -4.16
CA GLN A 39 7.62 -1.51 -5.54
C GLN A 39 8.33 -2.49 -6.49
N GLU A 40 9.45 -3.08 -6.06
CA GLU A 40 10.12 -4.16 -6.81
C GLU A 40 9.19 -5.36 -6.98
N LEU A 41 8.49 -5.74 -5.91
CA LEU A 41 7.56 -6.86 -5.96
C LEU A 41 6.41 -6.59 -6.92
N LYS A 42 5.84 -5.39 -6.91
CA LYS A 42 4.81 -4.97 -7.87
C LYS A 42 5.30 -5.04 -9.31
N SER A 43 6.56 -4.67 -9.57
CA SER A 43 7.18 -4.82 -10.89
C SER A 43 7.34 -6.28 -11.30
N VAL A 44 7.70 -7.17 -10.37
CA VAL A 44 7.83 -8.61 -10.61
C VAL A 44 6.45 -9.26 -10.85
N MET A 45 5.40 -8.77 -10.20
CA MET A 45 4.04 -9.31 -10.32
C MET A 45 3.30 -8.84 -11.59
N ALA A 46 3.68 -7.70 -12.18
CA ALA A 46 2.98 -7.14 -13.34
C ALA A 46 2.93 -8.08 -14.57
N PRO A 47 4.02 -8.76 -14.98
CA PRO A 47 3.97 -9.75 -16.06
C PRO A 47 3.05 -10.93 -15.73
N ILE A 48 3.01 -11.37 -14.47
CA ILE A 48 2.18 -12.50 -14.02
C ILE A 48 0.69 -12.14 -14.16
N ARG A 49 0.31 -10.90 -13.80
CA ARG A 49 -1.03 -10.36 -14.00
C ARG A 49 -1.43 -10.35 -15.47
N GLU A 50 -0.52 -9.90 -16.34
CA GLU A 50 -0.75 -9.90 -17.78
C GLU A 50 -0.97 -11.33 -18.30
N ARG A 51 -0.14 -12.29 -17.87
CA ARG A 51 -0.28 -13.71 -18.24
C ARG A 51 -1.59 -14.31 -17.76
N LYS A 52 -2.01 -14.00 -16.53
CA LYS A 52 -3.32 -14.38 -15.99
C LYS A 52 -4.46 -13.85 -16.87
N ALA A 53 -4.41 -12.57 -17.24
CA ALA A 53 -5.42 -11.96 -18.12
C ALA A 53 -5.45 -12.59 -19.52
N GLN A 54 -4.28 -12.86 -20.10
CA GLN A 54 -4.14 -13.57 -21.39
C GLN A 54 -4.74 -14.98 -21.31
N TRP A 55 -4.46 -15.73 -20.23
CA TRP A 55 -5.02 -17.07 -20.03
C TRP A 55 -6.55 -17.06 -19.92
N GLU A 56 -7.11 -16.11 -19.16
CA GLU A 56 -8.56 -15.96 -19.02
C GLU A 56 -9.24 -15.62 -20.37
N GLU A 57 -8.59 -14.84 -21.23
CA GLU A 57 -9.11 -14.60 -22.59
C GLU A 57 -9.08 -15.86 -23.44
N LEU A 58 -7.98 -16.60 -23.44
CA LEU A 58 -7.88 -17.89 -24.16
C LEU A 58 -8.95 -18.88 -23.68
N LYS A 59 -9.23 -18.94 -22.36
CA LYS A 59 -10.33 -19.75 -21.81
C LYS A 59 -11.70 -19.32 -22.35
N ARG A 60 -11.98 -18.02 -22.39
CA ARG A 60 -13.22 -17.50 -23.00
C ARG A 60 -13.34 -17.86 -24.48
N GLU A 61 -12.26 -17.75 -25.24
CA GLU A 61 -12.22 -18.11 -26.66
C GLU A 61 -12.41 -19.63 -26.88
N MET A 62 -11.84 -20.48 -26.02
CA MET A 62 -12.06 -21.93 -26.04
C MET A 62 -13.53 -22.30 -25.83
N GLU A 63 -14.16 -21.75 -24.80
CA GLU A 63 -15.58 -22.03 -24.52
C GLU A 63 -16.49 -21.52 -25.62
N LYS A 64 -16.21 -20.33 -26.16
CA LYS A 64 -16.92 -19.80 -27.33
C LYS A 64 -16.77 -20.71 -28.55
N THR A 65 -15.55 -21.18 -28.82
CA THR A 65 -15.28 -22.09 -29.94
C THR A 65 -16.03 -23.40 -29.77
N LYS A 66 -16.01 -24.00 -28.57
CA LYS A 66 -16.81 -25.22 -28.28
C LYS A 66 -18.31 -24.98 -28.54
N SER A 67 -18.83 -23.83 -28.12
CA SER A 67 -20.22 -23.44 -28.36
C SER A 67 -20.54 -23.30 -29.85
N ASP A 68 -19.68 -22.64 -30.62
CA ASP A 68 -19.84 -22.46 -32.08
C ASP A 68 -19.82 -23.81 -32.83
N PHE A 69 -19.02 -24.78 -32.39
CA PHE A 69 -19.01 -26.13 -32.95
C PHE A 69 -20.28 -26.91 -32.61
N SER A 70 -20.72 -26.85 -31.34
CA SER A 70 -21.95 -27.47 -30.87
C SER A 70 -23.19 -26.93 -31.60
N ALA A 71 -23.27 -25.61 -31.82
CA ALA A 71 -24.35 -24.96 -32.57
C ALA A 71 -24.42 -25.38 -34.06
N LEU A 72 -23.38 -26.02 -34.59
CA LEU A 72 -23.31 -26.53 -35.95
C LEU A 72 -23.49 -28.05 -36.04
N ASP A 73 -23.74 -28.72 -34.91
CA ASP A 73 -23.76 -30.19 -34.76
C ASP A 73 -22.46 -30.84 -35.26
N ILE A 74 -21.31 -30.26 -34.90
CA ILE A 74 -19.98 -30.77 -35.24
C ILE A 74 -19.20 -31.02 -33.95
N GLU A 75 -18.41 -32.08 -33.94
CA GLU A 75 -17.51 -32.39 -32.84
C GLU A 75 -16.51 -31.25 -32.61
N PRO A 76 -16.39 -30.72 -31.38
CA PRO A 76 -15.47 -29.64 -31.08
C PRO A 76 -14.01 -30.09 -31.19
N PRO A 77 -13.09 -29.15 -31.45
CA PRO A 77 -11.65 -29.44 -31.41
C PRO A 77 -11.23 -29.92 -30.02
N ASP A 78 -10.28 -30.85 -29.98
CA ASP A 78 -9.66 -31.30 -28.74
C ASP A 78 -8.61 -30.29 -28.28
N PHE A 79 -8.77 -29.80 -27.05
CA PHE A 79 -7.82 -28.91 -26.36
C PHE A 79 -7.04 -29.63 -25.25
N GLY A 80 -7.21 -30.96 -25.11
CA GLY A 80 -6.72 -31.77 -24.01
C GLY A 80 -5.19 -31.92 -23.92
N GLU A 81 -4.46 -31.60 -24.98
CA GLU A 81 -2.98 -31.63 -25.04
C GLU A 81 -2.33 -30.83 -23.89
N TYR A 82 -3.00 -29.76 -23.42
CA TYR A 82 -2.49 -28.87 -22.38
C TYR A 82 -3.15 -29.06 -21.01
N SER A 83 -3.91 -30.14 -20.79
CA SER A 83 -4.67 -30.36 -19.54
C SER A 83 -3.77 -30.34 -18.29
N GLU A 84 -2.66 -31.09 -18.29
CA GLU A 84 -1.70 -31.09 -17.16
C GLU A 84 -1.02 -29.73 -16.97
N SER A 85 -0.62 -29.07 -18.06
CA SER A 85 -0.01 -27.74 -18.02
C SER A 85 -0.99 -26.67 -17.52
N THR A 86 -2.28 -26.84 -17.82
CA THR A 86 -3.35 -25.97 -17.33
C THR A 86 -3.50 -26.08 -15.83
N VAL A 87 -3.58 -27.31 -15.29
CA VAL A 87 -3.66 -27.53 -13.83
C VAL A 87 -2.46 -26.89 -13.13
N SER A 88 -1.24 -27.18 -13.61
CA SER A 88 -0.03 -26.58 -13.01
C SER A 88 0.00 -25.06 -13.11
N LEU A 89 -0.50 -24.47 -14.18
CA LEU A 89 -0.56 -23.02 -14.35
C LEU A 89 -1.59 -22.42 -13.39
N GLU A 90 -2.78 -23.01 -13.29
CA GLU A 90 -3.85 -22.51 -12.43
C GLU A 90 -3.45 -22.59 -10.96
N ASP A 91 -2.78 -23.67 -10.53
CA ASP A 91 -2.22 -23.78 -9.18
C ASP A 91 -1.23 -22.65 -8.86
N VAL A 92 -0.36 -22.30 -9.82
CA VAL A 92 0.62 -21.20 -9.64
C VAL A 92 -0.10 -19.85 -9.61
N LEU A 93 -1.05 -19.60 -10.52
CA LEU A 93 -1.80 -18.35 -10.58
C LEU A 93 -2.69 -18.14 -9.35
N GLU A 94 -3.28 -19.20 -8.81
CA GLU A 94 -4.06 -19.16 -7.57
C GLU A 94 -3.17 -18.79 -6.39
N GLN A 95 -2.02 -19.45 -6.25
CA GLN A 95 -1.05 -19.12 -5.21
C GLN A 95 -0.55 -17.67 -5.31
N MET A 96 -0.24 -17.21 -6.53
CA MET A 96 0.14 -15.81 -6.80
C MET A 96 -0.96 -14.83 -6.44
N SER A 97 -2.23 -15.18 -6.69
CA SER A 97 -3.35 -14.28 -6.41
C SER A 97 -3.46 -13.93 -4.93
N VAL A 98 -3.06 -14.82 -4.03
CA VAL A 98 -3.05 -14.54 -2.58
C VAL A 98 -2.06 -13.42 -2.24
N LEU A 99 -0.88 -13.44 -2.85
CA LEU A 99 0.12 -12.39 -2.70
C LEU A 99 -0.40 -11.07 -3.33
N GLU A 100 -1.01 -11.15 -4.50
CA GLU A 100 -1.62 -9.98 -5.16
C GLU A 100 -2.69 -9.33 -4.28
N ASP A 101 -3.60 -10.12 -3.72
CA ASP A 101 -4.68 -9.65 -2.86
C ASP A 101 -4.12 -8.91 -1.63
N PHE A 102 -3.03 -9.42 -1.04
CA PHE A 102 -2.36 -8.77 0.08
C PHE A 102 -1.75 -7.41 -0.29
N HIS A 103 -1.07 -7.32 -1.43
CA HIS A 103 -0.47 -6.04 -1.83
C HIS A 103 -1.51 -5.06 -2.38
N ASP A 104 -2.55 -5.52 -3.08
CA ASP A 104 -3.62 -4.66 -3.58
C ASP A 104 -4.45 -4.06 -2.43
N GLY A 105 -4.64 -4.80 -1.33
CA GLY A 105 -5.26 -4.26 -0.12
C GLY A 105 -4.39 -3.19 0.55
N LEU A 106 -3.08 -3.39 0.64
CA LEU A 106 -2.14 -2.36 1.12
C LEU A 106 -2.10 -1.14 0.21
N ASP A 107 -2.10 -1.34 -1.11
CA ASP A 107 -2.14 -0.25 -2.08
C ASP A 107 -3.39 0.61 -1.90
N LYS A 108 -4.55 -0.03 -1.70
CA LYS A 108 -5.82 0.66 -1.44
C LYS A 108 -5.76 1.49 -0.17
N LEU A 109 -5.26 0.93 0.94
CA LEU A 109 -5.02 1.68 2.18
C LEU A 109 -4.04 2.83 1.96
N GLY A 110 -3.01 2.60 1.16
CA GLY A 110 -1.97 3.58 0.83
C GLY A 110 -2.45 4.78 0.00
N GLN A 111 -3.54 4.65 -0.76
CA GLN A 111 -4.06 5.76 -1.59
C GLN A 111 -4.77 6.86 -0.78
N GLU A 112 -5.10 6.62 0.48
CA GLU A 112 -5.75 7.65 1.30
C GLU A 112 -4.77 8.79 1.61
N GLU A 113 -5.27 10.03 1.54
CA GLU A 113 -4.54 11.22 1.95
C GLU A 113 -4.12 11.09 3.43
N TRP A 114 -2.85 11.38 3.72
CA TRP A 114 -2.28 11.22 5.04
C TRP A 114 -3.08 12.01 6.08
N ILE A 115 -3.50 13.23 5.74
CA ILE A 115 -4.28 14.09 6.64
C ILE A 115 -5.61 13.46 7.06
N LEU A 116 -6.21 12.61 6.22
CA LEU A 116 -7.50 11.97 6.50
C LEU A 116 -7.35 10.67 7.29
N ILE A 117 -6.27 9.94 7.03
CA ILE A 117 -6.05 8.60 7.59
C ILE A 117 -5.17 8.61 8.85
N SER A 118 -4.35 9.63 9.08
CA SER A 118 -3.28 9.65 10.10
C SER A 118 -3.75 9.24 11.51
N SER A 119 -4.93 9.68 11.94
CA SER A 119 -5.52 9.35 13.24
C SER A 119 -5.87 7.87 13.40
N ARG A 120 -6.20 7.19 12.30
CA ARG A 120 -6.64 5.79 12.24
C ARG A 120 -5.65 4.84 11.57
N ALA A 121 -4.60 5.36 10.93
CA ALA A 121 -3.65 4.61 10.10
C ALA A 121 -3.06 3.41 10.85
N TYR A 122 -2.68 3.60 12.12
CA TYR A 122 -2.22 2.52 12.99
C TYR A 122 -3.28 1.41 13.10
N GLN A 123 -4.48 1.75 13.56
CA GLN A 123 -5.54 0.78 13.84
C GLN A 123 -6.00 0.03 12.59
N ILE A 124 -6.25 0.74 11.48
CA ILE A 124 -6.74 0.09 10.25
C ILE A 124 -5.67 -0.83 9.66
N THR A 125 -4.39 -0.45 9.75
CA THR A 125 -3.30 -1.27 9.24
C THR A 125 -3.12 -2.49 10.14
N THR A 126 -3.14 -2.34 11.47
CA THR A 126 -3.11 -3.49 12.39
C THR A 126 -4.24 -4.47 12.11
N SER A 127 -5.49 -3.99 11.97
CA SER A 127 -6.64 -4.85 11.64
C SER A 127 -6.43 -5.59 10.32
N TYR A 128 -5.90 -4.90 9.31
CA TYR A 128 -5.58 -5.51 8.02
C TYR A 128 -4.54 -6.62 8.15
N LEU A 129 -3.45 -6.38 8.89
CA LEU A 129 -2.40 -7.38 9.12
C LEU A 129 -2.91 -8.57 9.93
N GLU A 130 -3.76 -8.35 10.93
CA GLU A 130 -4.39 -9.40 11.74
C GLU A 130 -5.30 -10.30 10.90
N ASP A 131 -6.13 -9.72 10.03
CA ASP A 131 -6.98 -10.47 9.10
C ASP A 131 -6.13 -11.35 8.17
N TRP A 132 -5.00 -10.83 7.68
CA TRP A 132 -4.08 -11.58 6.85
C TRP A 132 -3.35 -12.67 7.61
N LYS A 133 -2.91 -12.43 8.85
CA LYS A 133 -2.37 -13.48 9.72
C LYS A 133 -3.37 -14.62 9.91
N LEU A 134 -4.66 -14.33 10.06
CA LEU A 134 -5.70 -15.35 10.15
C LEU A 134 -5.89 -16.13 8.85
N ARG A 135 -5.83 -15.45 7.69
CA ARG A 135 -5.89 -16.09 6.36
C ARG A 135 -4.70 -16.99 6.07
N LEU A 136 -3.50 -16.65 6.56
CA LEU A 136 -2.29 -17.45 6.35
C LEU A 136 -2.25 -18.74 7.20
N LYS A 137 -2.90 -18.78 8.37
CA LYS A 137 -2.89 -19.94 9.28
C LYS A 137 -3.27 -21.29 8.62
N PRO A 138 -4.36 -21.39 7.84
CA PRO A 138 -4.73 -22.66 7.19
C PRO A 138 -3.91 -22.97 5.94
N MET A 139 -3.08 -22.03 5.44
CA MET A 139 -2.30 -22.25 4.23
C MET A 139 -1.13 -23.21 4.49
N HIS A 140 -0.87 -24.10 3.53
CA HIS A 140 0.34 -24.90 3.57
C HIS A 140 1.56 -23.98 3.57
N PRO A 141 2.61 -24.26 4.37
CA PRO A 141 3.85 -23.51 4.33
C PRO A 141 4.36 -23.43 2.88
N SER A 142 4.37 -22.22 2.35
CA SER A 142 4.83 -21.90 1.01
C SER A 142 5.72 -20.67 1.08
N ARG A 143 6.57 -20.47 0.08
CA ARG A 143 7.44 -19.28 0.01
C ARG A 143 6.61 -17.99 -0.04
N LEU A 144 5.40 -18.05 -0.58
CA LEU A 144 4.47 -16.92 -0.63
C LEU A 144 3.87 -16.61 0.72
N ALA A 145 3.43 -17.63 1.45
CA ALA A 145 2.98 -17.45 2.82
C ALA A 145 4.11 -16.89 3.70
N HIS A 146 5.35 -17.35 3.48
CA HIS A 146 6.53 -16.79 4.15
C HIS A 146 6.77 -15.34 3.78
N ARG A 147 6.73 -15.01 2.49
CA ARG A 147 6.92 -13.64 2.01
C ARG A 147 5.90 -12.66 2.59
N ILE A 148 4.61 -13.02 2.56
CA ILE A 148 3.54 -12.20 3.17
C ILE A 148 3.80 -12.05 4.67
N SER A 149 4.26 -13.10 5.35
CA SER A 149 4.62 -13.02 6.78
C SER A 149 5.80 -12.08 7.04
N GLU A 150 6.81 -12.05 6.19
CA GLU A 150 7.93 -11.10 6.27
C GLU A 150 7.45 -9.67 6.07
N ASP A 151 6.64 -9.42 5.05
CA ASP A 151 6.07 -8.09 4.79
C ASP A 151 5.17 -7.64 5.96
N ILE A 152 4.36 -8.53 6.52
CA ILE A 152 3.57 -8.27 7.74
C ILE A 152 4.49 -7.82 8.89
N ASN A 153 5.57 -8.57 9.16
CA ASN A 153 6.49 -8.24 10.25
C ASN A 153 7.15 -6.87 10.03
N GLN A 154 7.58 -6.57 8.81
CA GLN A 154 8.18 -5.27 8.48
C GLN A 154 7.22 -4.10 8.71
N ILE A 155 5.95 -4.28 8.34
CA ILE A 155 4.92 -3.26 8.56
C ILE A 155 4.62 -3.12 10.05
N GLU A 156 4.54 -4.21 10.81
CA GLU A 156 4.33 -4.17 12.26
C GLU A 156 5.44 -3.45 13.01
N GLU A 157 6.70 -3.67 12.62
CA GLU A 157 7.84 -2.92 13.17
C GLU A 157 7.75 -1.42 12.85
N PHE A 158 7.20 -1.07 11.68
CA PHE A 158 7.04 0.31 11.25
C PHE A 158 5.91 1.05 11.98
N LEU A 159 4.78 0.38 12.25
CA LEU A 159 3.56 1.02 12.75
C LEU A 159 3.74 1.91 13.99
N PRO A 160 4.51 1.54 15.03
CA PRO A 160 4.73 2.40 16.19
C PRO A 160 5.28 3.78 15.83
N HIS A 161 6.14 3.85 14.79
CA HIS A 161 6.79 5.10 14.38
C HIS A 161 5.83 6.11 13.75
N LEU A 162 4.63 5.70 13.33
CA LEU A 162 3.60 6.60 12.81
C LEU A 162 3.15 7.62 13.85
N GLU A 163 3.31 7.34 15.16
CA GLU A 163 2.95 8.30 16.21
C GLU A 163 3.70 9.63 16.06
N PHE A 164 4.95 9.59 15.58
CA PHE A 164 5.78 10.78 15.34
C PHE A 164 5.39 11.55 14.08
N LEU A 165 4.41 11.06 13.31
CA LEU A 165 3.96 11.65 12.04
C LEU A 165 2.49 12.11 12.08
N ARG A 166 1.80 12.01 13.23
CA ARG A 166 0.38 12.39 13.36
C ARG A 166 0.12 13.89 13.55
N GLY A 167 1.13 14.65 13.94
CA GLY A 167 1.21 16.07 13.57
C GLY A 167 0.33 17.08 14.31
N GLU A 168 -0.28 16.77 15.47
CA GLU A 168 -1.00 17.81 16.23
C GLU A 168 -0.10 18.98 16.66
N VAL A 169 1.18 18.70 16.91
CA VAL A 169 2.18 19.69 17.33
C VAL A 169 3.09 20.19 16.19
N LEU A 170 3.04 19.56 15.00
CA LEU A 170 4.00 19.84 13.92
C LEU A 170 3.56 21.04 13.05
N THR A 171 4.44 22.03 12.93
CA THR A 171 4.28 23.18 12.03
C THR A 171 4.72 22.84 10.60
N ASP A 172 4.46 23.73 9.64
CA ASP A 172 4.91 23.56 8.25
C ASP A 172 6.43 23.41 8.15
N LYS A 173 7.18 24.10 9.02
CA LYS A 173 8.64 24.00 9.09
C LYS A 173 9.07 22.60 9.52
N HIS A 174 8.47 22.07 10.61
CA HIS A 174 8.77 20.71 11.07
C HIS A 174 8.45 19.67 10.01
N TRP A 175 7.33 19.82 9.30
CA TRP A 175 6.98 18.95 8.18
C TRP A 175 7.99 19.02 7.03
N ALA A 176 8.48 20.21 6.67
CA ALA A 176 9.51 20.35 5.64
C ALA A 176 10.81 19.61 6.03
N ASP A 177 11.26 19.75 7.28
CA ASP A 177 12.45 19.08 7.80
C ASP A 177 12.28 17.54 7.79
N ILE A 178 11.12 17.05 8.22
CA ILE A 178 10.77 15.62 8.21
C ILE A 178 10.77 15.08 6.78
N LEU A 179 10.08 15.75 5.85
CA LEU A 179 9.94 15.27 4.47
C LEU A 179 11.28 15.30 3.73
N GLN A 180 12.13 16.30 4.00
CA GLN A 180 13.50 16.33 3.49
C GLN A 180 14.34 15.16 4.04
N MET A 181 14.27 14.91 5.35
CA MET A 181 14.99 13.79 6.00
C MET A 181 14.55 12.43 5.44
N LEU A 182 13.26 12.27 5.22
CA LEU A 182 12.68 11.06 4.63
C LEU A 182 12.85 11.02 3.10
N ASN A 183 13.42 12.05 2.48
CA ASN A 183 13.63 12.22 1.04
C ASN A 183 12.33 12.12 0.22
N ILE A 184 11.25 12.74 0.72
CA ILE A 184 9.93 12.81 0.11
C ILE A 184 9.75 14.21 -0.51
N ASP A 185 9.69 14.27 -1.84
CA ASP A 185 9.51 15.52 -2.59
C ASP A 185 8.01 15.86 -2.77
N LYS A 186 7.31 16.07 -1.65
CA LYS A 186 5.89 16.44 -1.60
C LYS A 186 5.66 17.42 -0.45
N SER A 187 4.59 18.21 -0.53
CA SER A 187 4.10 18.98 0.62
C SER A 187 3.24 18.11 1.54
N LYS A 188 3.14 18.46 2.82
CA LYS A 188 2.34 17.72 3.81
C LYS A 188 0.87 17.50 3.35
N ASP A 189 0.29 18.50 2.66
CA ASP A 189 -1.11 18.46 2.22
C ASP A 189 -1.35 17.53 1.02
N LYS A 190 -0.27 17.08 0.35
CA LYS A 190 -0.31 16.17 -0.79
C LYS A 190 0.22 14.77 -0.45
N LEU A 191 0.57 14.56 0.82
CA LEU A 191 1.11 13.29 1.28
C LEU A 191 -0.01 12.24 1.30
N ILE A 192 0.25 11.08 0.73
CA ILE A 192 -0.62 9.91 0.87
C ILE A 192 0.05 8.85 1.73
N TYR A 193 -0.73 7.94 2.31
CA TYR A 193 -0.16 6.93 3.22
C TYR A 193 0.88 6.03 2.52
N ALA A 194 0.72 5.77 1.23
CA ALA A 194 1.68 5.02 0.41
C ALA A 194 3.08 5.66 0.40
N ASP A 195 3.19 6.99 0.51
CA ASP A 195 4.49 7.67 0.57
C ASP A 195 5.27 7.31 1.83
N LEU A 196 4.56 7.10 2.94
CA LEU A 196 5.15 6.67 4.22
C LEU A 196 5.45 5.17 4.21
N LEU A 197 4.54 4.35 3.67
CA LEU A 197 4.76 2.91 3.48
C LEU A 197 5.97 2.63 2.56
N ALA A 198 6.23 3.47 1.57
CA ALA A 198 7.42 3.35 0.72
C ALA A 198 8.72 3.72 1.46
N ARG A 199 8.64 4.37 2.62
CA ARG A 199 9.79 4.85 3.42
C ARG A 199 9.86 4.21 4.80
N MET A 200 9.23 3.06 5.03
CA MET A 200 9.22 2.36 6.32
C MET A 200 10.63 2.21 6.92
N GLU A 201 11.59 1.70 6.15
CA GLU A 201 12.98 1.53 6.62
C GLU A 201 13.65 2.87 6.98
N SER A 202 13.42 3.91 6.17
CA SER A 202 13.96 5.25 6.43
C SER A 202 13.31 5.87 7.69
N ILE A 203 12.02 5.66 7.89
CA ILE A 203 11.29 6.15 9.07
C ILE A 203 11.78 5.42 10.32
N LYS A 204 11.96 4.09 10.26
CA LYS A 204 12.53 3.29 11.34
C LYS A 204 13.95 3.77 11.69
N SER A 205 14.81 3.98 10.68
CA SER A 205 16.20 4.42 10.89
C SER A 205 16.31 5.83 11.47
N HIS A 206 15.35 6.72 11.19
CA HIS A 206 15.31 8.10 11.68
C HIS A 206 14.36 8.29 12.88
N SER A 207 13.92 7.21 13.53
CA SER A 207 12.96 7.25 14.65
C SER A 207 13.36 8.23 15.75
N ASP A 208 14.63 8.27 16.15
CA ASP A 208 15.10 9.15 17.22
C ASP A 208 15.10 10.63 16.80
N ALA A 209 15.38 10.92 15.53
CA ALA A 209 15.28 12.26 14.98
C ALA A 209 13.82 12.72 14.91
N LEU A 210 12.90 11.84 14.48
CA LEU A 210 11.46 12.13 14.47
C LEU A 210 10.91 12.42 15.86
N LYS A 211 11.36 11.67 16.88
CA LYS A 211 11.05 11.93 18.29
C LYS A 211 11.55 13.30 18.75
N ALA A 212 12.80 13.65 18.40
CA ALA A 212 13.39 14.93 18.76
C ALA A 212 12.63 16.11 18.15
N ILE A 213 12.24 16.02 16.87
CA ILE A 213 11.43 17.03 16.19
C ILE A 213 10.07 17.20 16.87
N ASN A 214 9.39 16.10 17.24
CA ASN A 214 8.12 16.18 17.97
C ASN A 214 8.27 16.82 19.35
N ALA A 215 9.32 16.47 20.10
CA ALA A 215 9.59 17.07 21.40
C ALA A 215 9.86 18.57 21.30
N GLN A 216 10.63 18.99 20.29
CA GLN A 216 10.86 20.40 19.98
C GLN A 216 9.53 21.09 19.67
N ALA A 217 8.75 20.55 18.73
CA ALA A 217 7.49 21.11 18.30
C ALA A 217 6.48 21.29 19.46
N ALA A 218 6.40 20.30 20.36
CA ALA A 218 5.56 20.38 21.55
C ALA A 218 6.00 21.50 22.51
N SER A 219 7.32 21.69 22.70
CA SER A 219 7.83 22.78 23.55
C SER A 219 7.62 24.16 22.94
N GLU A 220 7.72 24.29 21.61
CA GLU A 220 7.42 25.53 20.89
C GLU A 220 5.96 25.93 21.04
N ILE A 221 5.02 24.98 20.95
CA ILE A 221 3.58 25.28 21.14
C ILE A 221 3.29 25.77 22.55
N GLY A 222 3.93 25.22 23.57
CA GLY A 222 3.80 25.72 24.94
C GLY A 222 4.24 27.18 25.07
N ILE A 223 5.35 27.55 24.43
CA ILE A 223 5.84 28.94 24.40
C ILE A 223 4.86 29.84 23.64
N ILE A 224 4.36 29.40 22.48
CA ILE A 224 3.42 30.16 21.66
C ILE A 224 2.10 30.40 22.41
N GLN A 225 1.59 29.39 23.11
CA GLN A 225 0.39 29.53 23.95
C GLN A 225 0.63 30.53 25.09
N ALA A 226 1.75 30.43 25.80
CA ALA A 226 2.10 31.36 26.87
C ALA A 226 2.22 32.82 26.38
N LEU A 227 2.80 33.03 25.20
CA LEU A 227 2.86 34.35 24.57
C LEU A 227 1.47 34.86 24.17
N SER A 228 0.62 33.99 23.63
CA SER A 228 -0.75 34.36 23.27
C SER A 228 -1.61 34.72 24.49
N GLU A 229 -1.40 34.03 25.62
CA GLU A 229 -2.04 34.37 26.91
C GLU A 229 -1.57 35.73 27.45
N LEU A 230 -0.27 36.04 27.30
CA LEU A 230 0.29 37.34 27.68
C LEU A 230 -0.30 38.47 26.83
N ASP A 231 -0.40 38.27 25.51
CA ASP A 231 -1.02 39.24 24.59
C ASP A 231 -2.50 39.47 24.95
N ALA A 232 -3.23 38.40 25.29
CA ALA A 232 -4.61 38.51 25.76
C ALA A 232 -4.71 39.28 27.09
N TRP A 233 -3.79 39.04 28.02
CA TRP A 233 -3.71 39.76 29.28
C TRP A 233 -3.40 41.25 29.08
N GLU A 234 -2.52 41.61 28.15
CA GLU A 234 -2.21 43.02 27.83
C GLU A 234 -3.45 43.79 27.40
N VAL A 235 -4.31 43.17 26.58
CA VAL A 235 -5.55 43.79 26.11
C VAL A 235 -6.57 44.00 27.24
N GLU A 236 -6.61 43.09 28.21
CA GLU A 236 -7.53 43.17 29.35
C GLU A 236 -7.01 44.04 30.50
N ALA A 237 -5.70 44.25 30.58
CA ALA A 237 -5.06 45.05 31.61
C ALA A 237 -5.53 46.51 31.56
N LYS A 238 -6.22 46.94 32.63
CA LYS A 238 -6.71 48.31 32.79
C LYS A 238 -6.14 48.92 34.05
N PHE A 239 -5.73 50.19 33.96
CA PHE A 239 -5.35 50.96 35.14
C PHE A 239 -6.59 51.43 35.88
N SER A 240 -6.66 51.09 37.17
CA SER A 240 -7.64 51.65 38.10
C SER A 240 -6.99 52.76 38.90
N THR A 241 -7.35 54.00 38.63
CA THR A 241 -6.88 55.17 39.38
C THR A 241 -7.86 55.51 40.49
N TYR A 242 -7.32 55.92 41.64
CA TYR A 242 -8.10 56.45 42.75
C TYR A 242 -7.62 57.86 43.06
N GLU A 243 -8.56 58.76 43.33
CA GLU A 243 -8.22 60.09 43.84
C GLU A 243 -7.61 59.97 45.23
N HIS A 244 -6.43 60.55 45.43
CA HIS A 244 -5.71 60.50 46.69
C HIS A 244 -5.51 61.92 47.21
N THR A 245 -6.13 62.23 48.34
CA THR A 245 -5.92 63.52 49.01
C THR A 245 -4.61 63.53 49.78
N ASN A 246 -3.75 64.49 49.49
CA ASN A 246 -2.47 64.66 50.19
C ASN A 246 -2.67 65.15 51.65
N PHE A 247 -1.58 65.19 52.42
CA PHE A 247 -1.62 65.62 53.83
C PHE A 247 -2.06 67.09 54.04
N LYS A 248 -2.15 67.89 52.97
CA LYS A 248 -2.64 69.27 52.99
C LYS A 248 -4.13 69.37 52.63
N GLY A 249 -4.81 68.27 52.34
CA GLY A 249 -6.20 68.27 51.91
C GLY A 249 -6.42 68.56 50.43
N GLU A 250 -5.35 68.58 49.62
CA GLU A 250 -5.44 68.79 48.18
C GLU A 250 -5.55 67.43 47.48
N THR A 251 -6.47 67.31 46.53
CA THR A 251 -6.71 66.09 45.73
C THR A 251 -5.82 66.08 44.50
#